data_AF-A0A060BNJ0-F1
#
_entry.id   AF-A0A060BNJ0-F1
#
_cell.length_a   1.000
_cell.length_b   1.000
_cell.length_c   1.000
_cell.angle_alpha   90.00
_cell.angle_beta   90.00
_cell.angle_gamma   90.00
#
_symmetry.space_group_name_H-M   'P 1'
#
loop_
_entity.id
_entity.type
_entity.pdbx_description
1 polymer ?
#
loop_
_entity_poly.entity_id
_entity_poly.type
_entity_poly.pdbx_seq_one_letter_code
_entity_poly.pdbx_strand_id
1 'polypeptide(L)'
;RYAGIWTGDQKGGEWSYIDFEIPTYIGNGLSGQPNMGSDMDGIWGGLNPVVNIRDFQWKTFTPILMNMDGWGSNPKYPHILGEPAASINRSYLKLKSMLMPYTYSIAFEATHGLPMIRAMFLEESNSFTLGKSTEYQFMYAHTF
;
A
#
# COMPACT_ATOMS: atom_id res chain seq x y z
N ARG A 1 -11.28 14.19 4.58
CA ARG A 1 -12.74 14.33 4.30
C ARG A 1 -13.05 14.59 2.83
N TYR A 2 -12.37 15.54 2.18
CA TYR A 2 -12.70 15.96 0.80
C TYR A 2 -11.73 15.46 -0.28
N ALA A 3 -10.61 14.83 0.13
CA ALA A 3 -9.56 14.37 -0.78
C ALA A 3 -9.00 13.04 -0.31
N GLY A 4 -8.35 12.32 -1.23
CA GLY A 4 -7.42 11.24 -0.88
C GLY A 4 -6.07 11.83 -0.48
N ILE A 5 -5.29 11.03 0.26
CA ILE A 5 -3.94 11.40 0.71
C ILE A 5 -2.91 10.68 -0.14
N TRP A 6 -1.92 11.42 -0.63
CA TRP A 6 -0.64 10.87 -1.05
C TRP A 6 0.34 11.04 0.10
N THR A 7 1.06 9.98 0.47
CA THR A 7 1.88 9.96 1.69
C THR A 7 3.19 10.77 1.58
N GLY A 8 3.50 11.32 0.40
CA GLY A 8 4.65 12.19 0.19
C GLY A 8 5.81 11.51 -0.54
N ASP A 9 6.90 12.27 -0.68
CA ASP A 9 8.05 11.89 -1.49
C ASP A 9 8.93 10.84 -0.81
N GLN A 10 9.00 9.67 -1.43
CA GLN A 10 9.75 8.54 -0.90
C GLN A 10 10.84 8.07 -1.86
N LYS A 11 11.90 7.49 -1.28
CA LYS A 11 12.98 6.91 -2.05
C LYS A 11 12.69 5.43 -2.36
N GLY A 12 12.73 5.09 -3.64
CA GLY A 12 12.60 3.74 -4.13
C GLY A 12 13.80 2.86 -3.87
N GLY A 13 13.59 1.55 -3.93
CA GLY A 13 14.64 0.54 -3.88
C GLY A 13 15.24 0.25 -2.52
N GLU A 14 14.70 0.85 -1.44
CA GLU A 14 15.16 0.69 -0.06
C GLU A 14 14.07 0.05 0.82
N TRP A 15 14.43 -1.02 1.54
CA TRP A 15 13.50 -1.72 2.45
C TRP A 15 12.95 -0.85 3.57
N SER A 16 13.77 0.06 4.09
CA SER A 16 13.38 0.99 5.15
C SER A 16 12.12 1.79 4.78
N TYR A 17 11.93 2.15 3.50
CA TYR A 17 10.73 2.87 3.09
C TYR A 17 9.47 2.00 3.14
N ILE A 18 9.55 0.71 2.80
CA ILE A 18 8.43 -0.23 3.02
C ILE A 18 8.11 -0.32 4.52
N ASP A 19 9.14 -0.44 5.37
CA ASP A 19 8.97 -0.51 6.82
C ASP A 19 8.29 0.76 7.38
N PHE A 20 8.58 1.94 6.83
CA PHE A 20 7.92 3.19 7.21
C PHE A 20 6.50 3.32 6.65
N GLU A 21 6.25 2.81 5.44
CA GLU A 21 4.96 2.96 4.77
C GLU A 21 3.84 2.18 5.44
N ILE A 22 4.07 0.92 5.84
CA ILE A 22 3.00 0.09 6.41
C ILE A 22 2.40 0.74 7.68
N PRO A 23 3.17 1.17 8.69
CA PRO A 23 2.66 1.93 9.82
C PRO A 23 2.04 3.28 9.42
N THR A 24 2.54 3.92 8.35
CA THR A 24 1.94 5.17 7.84
C THR A 24 0.52 4.93 7.33
N TYR A 25 0.29 3.83 6.60
CA TYR A 25 -1.05 3.47 6.12
C TYR A 25 -2.01 3.16 7.28
N ILE A 26 -1.53 2.41 8.28
CA ILE A 26 -2.30 2.10 9.48
C ILE A 26 -2.64 3.38 10.25
N GLY A 27 -1.64 4.22 10.53
CA GLY A 27 -1.79 5.46 11.27
C GLY A 27 -2.74 6.45 10.59
N ASN A 28 -2.68 6.57 9.27
CA ASN A 28 -3.58 7.45 8.52
C ASN A 28 -5.03 6.93 8.53
N GLY A 29 -5.23 5.60 8.50
CA GLY A 29 -6.54 4.98 8.70
C GLY A 29 -7.11 5.28 10.08
N LEU A 30 -6.31 5.13 11.13
CA LEU A 30 -6.67 5.47 12.52
C LEU A 30 -6.92 6.98 12.72
N SER A 31 -6.32 7.82 11.87
CA SER A 31 -6.53 9.27 11.84
C SER A 31 -7.77 9.69 11.04
N GLY A 32 -8.63 8.74 10.65
CA GLY A 32 -9.88 9.00 9.94
C GLY A 32 -9.70 9.41 8.48
N GLN A 33 -8.56 9.08 7.86
CA GLN A 33 -8.34 9.25 6.42
C GLN A 33 -8.27 7.87 5.74
N PRO A 34 -9.41 7.33 5.28
CA PRO A 34 -9.45 5.96 4.76
C PRO A 34 -8.89 5.83 3.34
N ASN A 35 -8.84 6.91 2.57
CA ASN A 35 -8.46 6.89 1.16
C ASN A 35 -7.05 7.46 0.98
N MET A 36 -6.06 6.60 0.79
CA MET A 36 -4.67 7.00 0.62
C MET A 36 -3.91 6.10 -0.35
N GLY A 37 -2.81 6.65 -0.88
CA GLY A 37 -1.84 5.97 -1.70
C GLY A 37 -0.42 6.51 -1.47
N SER A 38 0.55 5.76 -1.93
CA SER A 38 1.96 6.16 -1.96
C SER A 38 2.58 5.70 -3.28
N ASP A 39 3.79 6.19 -3.55
CA ASP A 39 4.47 5.92 -4.81
C ASP A 39 4.96 4.47 -4.87
N MET A 40 4.63 3.78 -5.95
CA MET A 40 5.24 2.49 -6.27
C MET A 40 6.74 2.67 -6.53
N ASP A 41 7.57 2.00 -5.72
CA ASP A 41 9.04 2.08 -5.77
C ASP A 41 9.56 3.53 -5.72
N GLY A 42 8.88 4.39 -4.95
CA GLY A 42 9.24 5.78 -4.67
C GLY A 42 9.25 6.73 -5.87
N ILE A 43 9.15 8.04 -5.61
CA ILE A 43 9.20 9.09 -6.65
C ILE A 43 10.60 9.30 -7.24
N TRP A 44 11.65 8.94 -6.48
CA TRP A 44 13.06 8.95 -6.91
C TRP A 44 13.78 7.69 -6.44
N GLY A 45 15.05 7.48 -6.82
CA GLY A 45 15.77 6.22 -6.54
C GLY A 45 15.16 5.02 -7.28
N GLY A 46 15.11 3.84 -6.63
CA GLY A 46 14.58 2.61 -7.24
C GLY A 46 15.67 1.70 -7.79
N LEU A 47 15.35 0.98 -8.88
CA LEU A 47 16.25 0.04 -9.58
C LEU A 47 16.63 -1.23 -8.82
N ASN A 48 16.07 -1.46 -7.63
CA ASN A 48 16.20 -2.72 -6.92
C ASN A 48 14.99 -3.61 -7.25
N PRO A 49 15.12 -4.66 -8.10
CA PRO A 49 13.98 -5.45 -8.54
C PRO A 49 13.27 -6.14 -7.38
N VAL A 50 14.00 -6.56 -6.33
CA VAL A 50 13.39 -7.27 -5.21
C VAL A 50 12.49 -6.35 -4.40
N VAL A 51 12.95 -5.14 -4.09
CA VAL A 51 12.16 -4.14 -3.36
C VAL A 51 10.97 -3.69 -4.20
N ASN A 52 11.20 -3.39 -5.49
CA ASN A 52 10.14 -3.03 -6.42
C ASN A 52 9.03 -4.10 -6.45
N ILE A 53 9.41 -5.37 -6.60
CA ILE A 53 8.44 -6.48 -6.57
C ILE A 53 7.68 -6.48 -5.25
N ARG A 54 8.38 -6.46 -4.09
CA ARG A 54 7.70 -6.49 -2.79
C ARG A 54 6.75 -5.33 -2.61
N ASP A 55 7.11 -4.16 -3.12
CA ASP A 55 6.26 -2.98 -3.05
C ASP A 55 4.93 -3.18 -3.80
N PHE A 56 4.98 -3.74 -5.02
CA PHE A 56 3.76 -4.16 -5.74
C PHE A 56 2.94 -5.20 -4.98
N GLN A 57 3.59 -6.15 -4.31
CA GLN A 57 2.91 -7.24 -3.64
C GLN A 57 2.04 -6.74 -2.47
N TRP A 58 2.60 -5.92 -1.59
CA TRP A 58 1.86 -5.46 -0.43
C TRP A 58 0.88 -4.32 -0.78
N LYS A 59 1.26 -3.38 -1.67
CA LYS A 59 0.38 -2.27 -2.10
C LYS A 59 -0.81 -2.74 -2.93
N THR A 60 -0.79 -3.97 -3.46
CA THR A 60 -1.98 -4.60 -4.06
C THR A 60 -3.18 -4.64 -3.09
N PHE A 61 -2.90 -4.70 -1.79
CA PHE A 61 -3.92 -4.70 -0.73
C PHE A 61 -4.12 -3.32 -0.09
N THR A 62 -3.90 -2.23 -0.86
CA THR A 62 -4.12 -0.86 -0.39
C THR A 62 -5.19 -0.13 -1.23
N PRO A 63 -5.79 0.99 -0.75
CA PRO A 63 -6.87 1.66 -1.47
C PRO A 63 -6.45 2.17 -2.85
N ILE A 64 -5.37 2.95 -2.91
CA ILE A 64 -4.84 3.58 -4.12
C ILE A 64 -3.47 2.97 -4.42
N LEU A 65 -3.33 2.40 -5.61
CA LEU A 65 -2.04 1.97 -6.16
C LEU A 65 -1.62 3.01 -7.20
N MET A 66 -0.65 3.86 -6.85
CA MET A 66 -0.23 4.99 -7.66
C MET A 66 1.24 4.85 -8.02
N ASN A 67 1.53 4.94 -9.31
CA ASN A 67 2.89 4.95 -9.80
C ASN A 67 3.20 6.36 -10.31
N MET A 68 4.20 7.01 -9.71
CA MET A 68 4.55 8.39 -9.99
C MET A 68 6.04 8.48 -10.33
N ASP A 69 6.33 9.20 -11.40
CA ASP A 69 7.68 9.46 -11.90
C ASP A 69 7.83 10.97 -12.04
N GLY A 70 8.67 11.55 -11.18
CA GLY A 70 8.88 12.99 -11.14
C GLY A 70 10.34 13.38 -10.98
N TRP A 71 11.07 12.67 -10.11
CA TRP A 71 12.41 13.07 -9.64
C TRP A 71 13.48 11.96 -9.80
N GLY A 72 13.13 10.84 -10.43
CA GLY A 72 14.03 9.71 -10.65
C GLY A 72 14.90 9.85 -11.91
N SER A 73 16.03 9.13 -11.95
CA SER A 73 16.83 8.97 -13.17
C SER A 73 16.33 7.84 -14.08
N ASN A 74 15.43 6.99 -13.58
CA ASN A 74 14.82 5.89 -14.33
C ASN A 74 13.29 6.04 -14.33
N PRO A 75 12.63 5.67 -15.45
CA PRO A 75 11.18 5.59 -15.47
C PRO A 75 10.65 4.63 -14.42
N LYS A 76 9.45 4.87 -13.90
CA LYS A 76 8.85 4.06 -12.83
C LYS A 76 7.84 3.01 -13.31
N TYR A 77 7.68 2.81 -14.63
CA TYR A 77 6.67 1.88 -15.17
C TYR A 77 6.74 0.47 -14.54
N PRO A 78 5.60 -0.22 -14.34
CA PRO A 78 5.58 -1.53 -13.67
C PRO A 78 6.44 -2.63 -14.31
N HIS A 79 6.83 -2.47 -15.58
CA HIS A 79 7.63 -3.43 -16.35
C HIS A 79 9.07 -2.96 -16.61
N ILE A 80 9.47 -1.80 -16.08
CA ILE A 80 10.74 -1.14 -16.45
C ILE A 80 11.99 -1.96 -16.06
N LEU A 81 11.91 -2.75 -14.98
CA LEU A 81 13.03 -3.55 -14.48
C LEU A 81 13.17 -4.92 -15.18
N GLY A 82 12.37 -5.17 -16.23
CA GLY A 82 12.43 -6.42 -17.00
C GLY A 82 11.95 -7.64 -16.21
N GLU A 83 12.22 -8.83 -16.73
CA GLU A 83 11.85 -10.09 -16.09
C GLU A 83 12.86 -10.50 -14.99
N PRO A 84 12.40 -11.10 -13.87
CA PRO A 84 11.03 -11.56 -13.60
C PRO A 84 10.10 -10.50 -13.00
N ALA A 85 10.58 -9.28 -12.73
CA ALA A 85 9.80 -8.24 -12.05
C ALA A 85 8.53 -7.87 -12.84
N ALA A 86 8.64 -7.72 -14.16
CA ALA A 86 7.53 -7.36 -15.03
C ALA A 86 6.36 -8.36 -14.97
N SER A 87 6.62 -9.67 -15.05
CA SER A 87 5.57 -10.69 -14.98
C SER A 87 4.95 -10.80 -13.58
N ILE A 88 5.75 -10.65 -12.52
CA ILE A 88 5.27 -10.65 -11.14
C ILE A 88 4.39 -9.43 -10.89
N ASN A 89 4.88 -8.22 -11.18
CA ASN A 89 4.13 -6.97 -11.00
C ASN A 89 2.81 -7.00 -11.78
N ARG A 90 2.83 -7.52 -13.02
CA ARG A 90 1.60 -7.71 -13.82
C ARG A 90 0.60 -8.63 -13.14
N SER A 91 1.05 -9.69 -12.49
CA SER A 91 0.16 -10.64 -11.79
C SER A 91 -0.53 -9.97 -10.59
N TYR A 92 0.20 -9.16 -9.84
CA TYR A 92 -0.35 -8.39 -8.72
C TYR A 92 -1.28 -7.25 -9.15
N LEU A 93 -0.98 -6.58 -10.27
CA LEU A 93 -1.91 -5.61 -10.89
C LEU A 93 -3.22 -6.27 -11.36
N LYS A 94 -3.15 -7.48 -11.91
CA LYS A 94 -4.35 -8.28 -12.22
C LYS A 94 -5.12 -8.65 -10.96
N LEU A 95 -4.44 -9.05 -9.89
CA LEU A 95 -5.08 -9.33 -8.59
C LEU A 95 -5.79 -8.10 -8.05
N LYS A 96 -5.13 -6.93 -8.02
CA LYS A 96 -5.76 -5.65 -7.65
C LYS A 96 -7.03 -5.39 -8.47
N SER A 97 -6.96 -5.62 -9.79
CA SER A 97 -8.09 -5.45 -10.70
C SER A 97 -9.26 -6.39 -10.37
N MET A 98 -8.97 -7.64 -10.01
CA MET A 98 -10.00 -8.61 -9.58
C MET A 98 -10.62 -8.23 -8.22
N LEU A 99 -9.86 -7.60 -7.33
CA LEU A 99 -10.34 -7.13 -6.03
C LEU A 99 -11.15 -5.83 -6.11
N MET A 100 -11.24 -5.16 -7.27
CA MET A 100 -11.92 -3.87 -7.40
C MET A 100 -13.37 -3.85 -6.87
N PRO A 101 -14.22 -4.87 -7.11
CA PRO A 101 -15.57 -4.90 -6.52
C PRO A 101 -15.55 -4.92 -5.00
N TYR A 102 -14.61 -5.67 -4.40
CA TYR A 102 -14.43 -5.69 -2.94
C TYR A 102 -13.92 -4.33 -2.45
N THR A 103 -12.85 -3.79 -3.06
CA THR A 103 -12.30 -2.47 -2.75
C THR A 103 -13.36 -1.37 -2.79
N TYR A 104 -14.26 -1.40 -3.78
CA TYR A 104 -15.32 -0.41 -3.93
C TYR A 104 -16.35 -0.50 -2.79
N SER A 105 -16.76 -1.70 -2.41
CA SER A 105 -17.69 -1.92 -1.30
C SER A 105 -17.10 -1.45 0.04
N ILE A 106 -15.85 -1.80 0.33
CA ILE A 106 -15.20 -1.38 1.59
C ILE A 106 -14.86 0.11 1.59
N ALA A 107 -14.66 0.73 0.42
CA ALA A 107 -14.52 2.18 0.31
C ALA A 107 -15.83 2.89 0.69
N PHE A 108 -16.98 2.34 0.30
CA PHE A 108 -18.28 2.84 0.73
C PHE A 108 -18.47 2.69 2.25
N GLU A 109 -18.15 1.52 2.83
CA GLU A 109 -18.20 1.33 4.29
C GLU A 109 -17.34 2.36 5.04
N ALA A 110 -16.14 2.64 4.54
CA ALA A 110 -15.21 3.58 5.14
C ALA A 110 -15.68 5.04 5.12
N THR A 111 -16.76 5.38 4.40
CA THR A 111 -17.37 6.71 4.46
C THR A 111 -18.12 6.98 5.77
N HIS A 112 -18.54 5.92 6.48
CA HIS A 112 -19.29 6.03 7.74
C HIS A 112 -18.74 5.13 8.86
N GLY A 113 -17.69 4.33 8.59
CA GLY A 113 -17.19 3.32 9.50
C GLY A 113 -15.67 3.24 9.56
N LEU A 114 -15.16 2.03 9.76
CA LEU A 114 -13.73 1.75 9.88
C LEU A 114 -12.99 1.97 8.55
N PRO A 115 -11.69 2.33 8.59
CA PRO A 115 -10.90 2.51 7.37
C PRO A 115 -10.76 1.22 6.56
N MET A 116 -10.38 1.35 5.29
CA MET A 116 -10.07 0.20 4.43
C MET A 116 -8.79 -0.52 4.86
N ILE A 117 -7.79 0.21 5.35
CA ILE A 117 -6.59 -0.38 5.96
C ILE A 117 -6.76 -0.31 7.46
N ARG A 118 -6.75 -1.46 8.12
CA ARG A 118 -7.06 -1.59 9.54
C ARG A 118 -5.86 -2.15 10.28
N ALA A 119 -5.54 -1.53 11.41
CA ALA A 119 -4.68 -2.17 12.40
C ALA A 119 -5.33 -3.49 12.85
N MET A 120 -4.53 -4.51 13.15
CA MET A 120 -5.05 -5.82 13.54
C MET A 120 -6.04 -5.77 14.70
N PHE A 121 -5.82 -4.86 15.66
CA PHE A 121 -6.68 -4.70 16.84
C PHE A 121 -8.10 -4.19 16.52
N LEU A 122 -8.34 -3.64 15.32
CA LEU A 122 -9.67 -3.23 14.89
C LEU A 122 -10.56 -4.43 14.52
N GLU A 123 -9.96 -5.56 14.13
CA GLU A 123 -10.68 -6.81 13.88
C GLU A 123 -10.68 -7.72 15.11
N GLU A 124 -9.51 -7.88 15.76
CA GLU A 124 -9.38 -8.68 16.97
C GLU A 124 -8.47 -8.01 17.98
N SER A 125 -9.05 -7.55 19.10
CA SER A 125 -8.31 -6.87 20.16
C SER A 125 -7.85 -7.86 21.24
N ASN A 126 -6.53 -8.00 21.39
CA ASN A 126 -5.89 -8.79 22.44
C ASN A 126 -4.51 -8.19 22.77
N SER A 127 -3.81 -8.73 23.78
CA SER A 127 -2.50 -8.20 24.22
C SER A 127 -1.44 -8.22 23.11
N PHE A 128 -1.56 -9.12 22.14
CA PHE A 128 -0.65 -9.22 21.00
C PHE A 128 -0.94 -8.17 19.92
N THR A 129 -2.21 -7.99 19.53
CA THR A 129 -2.61 -7.03 18.49
C THR A 129 -2.58 -5.58 18.97
N LEU A 130 -2.67 -5.34 20.27
CA LEU A 130 -2.45 -4.03 20.89
C LEU A 130 -0.96 -3.68 21.06
N GLY A 131 -0.06 -4.65 20.91
CA GLY A 131 1.39 -4.44 20.97
C GLY A 131 1.99 -4.06 19.62
N LYS A 132 3.30 -3.78 19.62
CA LYS A 132 4.06 -3.47 18.39
C LYS A 132 4.30 -4.68 17.48
N SER A 133 4.02 -5.89 17.96
CA SER A 133 4.26 -7.13 17.21
C SER A 133 3.52 -7.20 15.87
N THR A 134 2.50 -6.35 15.67
CA THR A 134 1.71 -6.29 14.45
C THR A 134 1.86 -4.98 13.66
N GLU A 135 2.87 -4.15 13.97
CA GLU A 135 3.02 -2.82 13.36
C GLU A 135 3.33 -2.83 11.86
N TYR A 136 3.86 -3.95 11.33
CA TYR A 136 4.17 -4.15 9.90
C TYR A 136 3.19 -5.11 9.20
N GLN A 137 2.00 -5.32 9.77
CA GLN A 137 0.92 -6.06 9.13
C GLN A 137 -0.41 -5.32 9.33
N PHE A 138 -1.32 -5.48 8.39
CA PHE A 138 -2.62 -4.85 8.44
C PHE A 138 -3.68 -5.79 7.86
N MET A 139 -4.93 -5.51 8.21
CA MET A 139 -6.09 -6.09 7.53
C MET A 139 -6.54 -5.13 6.43
N TYR A 140 -6.83 -5.67 5.24
CA TYR A 140 -7.53 -4.97 4.19
C TYR A 140 -9.04 -5.20 4.33
N ALA A 141 -9.64 -4.26 5.06
CA ALA A 141 -10.94 -4.32 5.70
C ALA A 141 -11.07 -5.57 6.58
N HIS A 142 -12.09 -6.38 6.40
CA HIS A 142 -12.42 -7.49 7.32
C HIS A 142 -12.05 -8.88 6.78
N THR A 143 -11.48 -8.97 5.56
CA THR A 143 -11.28 -10.27 4.88
C THR A 143 -9.82 -10.59 4.57
N PHE A 144 -9.02 -9.61 4.14
CA PHE A 144 -7.66 -9.80 3.64
C PHE A 144 -6.61 -9.21 4.56
#